data_AF-A0A530BC67-F1
#
_entry.id   AF-A0A530BC67-F1
#
_cell.length_a   1.000
_cell.length_b   1.000
_cell.length_c   1.000
_cell.angle_alpha   90.00
_cell.angle_beta   90.00
_cell.angle_gamma   90.00
#
_symmetry.space_group_name_H-M   'P 1'
#
loop_
_entity.id
_entity.type
_entity.pdbx_description
1 polymer ?
#
loop_
_entity_poly.entity_id
_entity_poly.type
_entity_poly.pdbx_seq_one_letter_code
_entity_poly.pdbx_strand_id
1 'polypeptide(L)' 'ACGLAPSAAVGSLGAGVGLWESAEVRVNAVGTIEVLTGSHSHGQGHETTFAQLVTQRFGVPIDSVSIVHGDT' A
#
# COMPACT_ATOMS: atom_id res chain seq x y z
N ALA A 1 7.63 -4.56 10.16
CA ALA A 1 7.92 -3.22 9.63
C ALA A 1 8.22 -3.34 8.15
N CYS A 2 7.30 -2.88 7.31
CA CYS A 2 7.39 -2.84 5.85
C CYS A 2 7.52 -1.36 5.42
N GLY A 3 8.16 -1.09 4.29
CA GLY A 3 8.28 0.27 3.72
C GLY A 3 9.38 1.17 4.32
N LEU A 4 10.33 0.61 5.09
CA LEU A 4 11.46 1.38 5.59
C LEU A 4 12.52 1.61 4.50
N ALA A 5 12.55 0.77 3.46
CA ALA A 5 13.37 0.96 2.27
C ALA A 5 12.50 1.31 1.06
N PRO A 6 13.00 2.14 0.12
CA PRO A 6 14.31 2.81 0.17
C PRO A 6 14.27 4.05 1.07
N SER A 7 15.13 4.11 2.10
CA SER A 7 15.34 5.33 2.90
C SER A 7 16.80 5.46 3.34
N ALA A 8 17.22 6.70 3.60
CA ALA A 8 18.58 7.02 4.05
C ALA A 8 18.95 6.34 5.37
N ALA A 9 17.97 6.19 6.27
CA ALA A 9 18.15 5.49 7.55
C ALA A 9 18.51 4.01 7.34
N VAL A 10 17.82 3.33 6.42
CA VAL A 10 18.11 1.93 6.09
C VAL A 10 19.46 1.76 5.41
N GLY A 11 19.83 2.69 4.51
CA GLY A 11 21.14 2.71 3.89
C GLY A 11 22.29 2.83 4.91
N SER A 12 22.11 3.65 5.95
CA SER A 12 23.11 3.84 7.01
C SER A 12 23.27 2.64 7.95
N LEU A 13 22.25 1.78 8.06
CA LEU A 13 22.25 0.58 8.90
C LEU A 13 22.86 -0.65 8.20
N GLY A 14 23.30 -0.52 6.93
CA GLY A 14 23.92 -1.61 6.18
C GLY A 14 22.95 -2.69 5.69
N ALA A 15 21.64 -2.45 5.76
CA ALA A 15 20.63 -3.38 5.26
C ALA A 15 20.58 -3.31 3.72
N GLY A 16 21.25 -4.25 3.05
CA GLY A 16 21.35 -4.31 1.59
C GLY A 16 20.20 -5.05 0.89
N VAL A 17 19.37 -5.81 1.62
CA VAL A 17 18.25 -6.60 1.08
C VAL A 17 17.09 -6.63 2.07
N GLY A 18 15.88 -6.28 1.62
CA GLY A 18 14.65 -6.26 2.42
C GLY A 18 14.14 -4.86 2.75
N LEU A 19 13.11 -4.77 3.61
CA LEU A 19 12.47 -3.53 4.09
C LEU A 19 11.69 -2.70 3.04
N TRP A 20 11.66 -3.12 1.78
CA TRP A 20 10.79 -2.56 0.76
C TRP A 20 9.47 -3.33 0.70
N GLU A 21 8.46 -2.68 0.13
CA GLU A 21 7.13 -3.23 -0.08
C GLU A 21 6.67 -2.84 -1.48
N SER A 22 5.74 -3.60 -2.05
CA SER A 22 5.08 -3.27 -3.31
C SER A 22 3.56 -3.40 -3.20
N ALA A 23 2.85 -2.70 -4.07
CA ALA A 23 1.42 -2.86 -4.24
C ALA A 23 1.07 -2.82 -5.73
N GLU A 24 0.06 -3.60 -6.12
CA GLU A 24 -0.57 -3.55 -7.43
C GLU A 24 -1.85 -2.73 -7.33
N VAL A 25 -2.05 -1.77 -8.25
CA VAL A 25 -3.27 -0.96 -8.31
C VAL A 25 -4.03 -1.33 -9.57
N ARG A 26 -5.24 -1.88 -9.42
CA ARG A 26 -6.15 -2.22 -10.50
C ARG A 26 -7.27 -1.20 -10.58
N VAL A 27 -7.48 -0.65 -11.78
CA VAL A 27 -8.61 0.24 -12.06
C VAL A 27 -9.64 -0.52 -12.88
N ASN A 28 -10.82 -0.71 -12.31
CA ASN A 28 -11.90 -1.45 -12.95
C ASN A 28 -12.70 -0.53 -13.89
N ALA A 29 -13.30 -1.11 -14.93
CA ALA A 29 -14.08 -0.35 -15.92
C ALA A 29 -15.31 0.37 -15.31
N VAL A 30 -15.80 -0.08 -14.15
CA VAL A 30 -16.90 0.54 -13.40
C VAL A 30 -16.45 1.71 -12.51
N GLY A 31 -15.14 2.05 -12.51
CA GLY A 31 -14.59 3.18 -11.77
C GLY A 31 -14.17 2.86 -10.33
N THR A 32 -14.20 1.60 -9.92
CA THR A 32 -13.63 1.16 -8.63
C THR A 32 -12.14 0.87 -8.73
N ILE A 33 -11.42 0.97 -7.62
CA ILE A 33 -9.99 0.70 -7.53
C ILE A 33 -9.72 -0.39 -6.49
N GLU A 34 -8.93 -1.39 -6.87
CA GLU A 34 -8.40 -2.41 -5.95
C GLU A 34 -6.90 -2.22 -5.78
N VAL A 35 -6.43 -2.23 -4.54
CA VAL A 35 -5.01 -2.19 -4.21
C VAL A 35 -4.63 -3.48 -3.51
N LEU A 36 -3.84 -4.30 -4.20
CA LEU A 36 -3.29 -5.54 -3.67
C LEU A 36 -1.94 -5.24 -3.03
N THR A 37 -1.75 -5.58 -1.75
CA THR A 37 -0.50 -5.33 -1.03
C THR A 37 -0.02 -6.56 -0.28
N GLY A 38 1.31 -6.75 -0.26
CA GLY A 38 1.98 -7.77 0.56
C GLY A 38 2.00 -7.44 2.06
N SER A 39 1.70 -6.19 2.42
CA SER A 39 1.62 -5.77 3.82
C SER A 39 0.38 -6.36 4.46
N HIS A 40 0.49 -6.92 5.67
CA HIS A 40 -0.68 -7.33 6.46
C HIS A 40 -1.04 -6.29 7.51
N SER A 41 -2.31 -5.92 7.55
CA SER A 41 -2.86 -5.09 8.61
C SER A 41 -3.06 -5.91 9.88
N HIS A 42 -2.59 -5.39 11.02
CA HIS A 42 -2.75 -5.96 12.35
C HIS A 42 -3.36 -4.92 13.31
N GLY A 43 -4.30 -4.10 12.81
CA GLY A 43 -4.89 -2.98 13.58
C GLY A 43 -4.10 -1.67 13.53
N GLN A 44 -3.12 -1.56 12.62
CA GLN A 44 -2.26 -0.38 12.46
C GLN A 44 -2.95 0.76 11.69
N GLY A 45 -4.11 0.48 11.09
CA GLY A 45 -4.81 1.41 10.20
C GLY A 45 -4.27 1.43 8.77
N HIS A 46 -3.64 0.34 8.31
CA HIS A 46 -3.13 0.24 6.93
C HIS A 46 -4.25 0.34 5.91
N GLU A 47 -5.39 -0.34 6.09
CA GLU A 47 -6.52 -0.23 5.15
C GLU A 47 -6.96 1.23 4.99
N THR A 48 -7.19 1.93 6.10
CA THR A 48 -7.67 3.32 6.09
C THR A 48 -6.65 4.26 5.44
N THR A 49 -5.38 4.14 5.82
CA THR A 49 -4.32 5.03 5.34
C THR A 49 -4.06 4.83 3.85
N PHE A 50 -4.03 3.58 3.37
CA PHE A 50 -3.83 3.29 1.95
C PHE A 50 -5.04 3.73 1.11
N ALA A 51 -6.27 3.51 1.58
CA ALA A 51 -7.47 3.99 0.88
C ALA A 51 -7.47 5.52 0.73
N GLN A 52 -7.09 6.26 1.78
CA GLN A 52 -6.98 7.71 1.73
C GLN A 52 -5.93 8.19 0.70
N LEU A 53 -4.76 7.53 0.66
CA LEU A 53 -3.70 7.85 -0.31
C LEU A 53 -4.18 7.66 -1.76
N VAL A 54 -4.90 6.55 -2.01
CA VAL A 54 -5.46 6.23 -3.33
C VAL A 54 -6.52 7.25 -3.72
N THR A 55 -7.47 7.56 -2.84
CA THR A 55 -8.50 8.59 -3.07
C THR A 55 -7.87 9.94 -3.40
N GLN A 56 -6.82 10.37 -2.68
CA GLN A 56 -6.11 11.62 -2.98
C GLN A 56 -5.41 11.59 -4.33
N ARG A 57 -4.86 10.43 -4.74
CA ARG A 57 -4.13 10.30 -6.01
C ARG A 57 -5.06 10.26 -7.22
N PHE A 58 -6.20 9.58 -7.11
CA PHE A 58 -7.09 9.30 -8.24
C PHE A 58 -8.38 10.14 -8.23
N GLY A 59 -8.69 10.84 -7.14
CA GLY A 59 -9.88 11.70 -7.04
C GLY A 59 -11.20 10.93 -6.95
N VAL A 60 -11.18 9.70 -6.44
CA VAL A 60 -12.36 8.83 -6.34
C VAL A 60 -12.92 8.76 -4.91
N PRO A 61 -14.23 8.53 -4.72
CA PRO A 61 -14.81 8.32 -3.40
C PRO A 61 -14.12 7.18 -2.63
N ILE A 62 -13.95 7.32 -1.31
CA ILE A 62 -13.20 6.33 -0.51
C ILE A 62 -13.85 4.95 -0.50
N ASP A 63 -15.18 4.91 -0.61
CA ASP A 63 -16.03 3.73 -0.76
C ASP A 63 -15.88 3.00 -2.10
N SER A 64 -15.20 3.63 -3.08
CA SER A 64 -14.84 3.00 -4.35
C SER A 64 -13.47 2.30 -4.33
N VAL A 65 -12.74 2.37 -3.21
CA VAL A 65 -11.40 1.81 -3.04
C VAL A 65 -11.45 0.60 -2.12
N SER A 66 -10.90 -0.53 -2.58
CA SER A 66 -10.71 -1.74 -1.78
C SER A 66 -9.22 -2.02 -1.59
N ILE A 67 -8.82 -2.31 -0.34
CA ILE A 67 -7.45 -2.74 -0.01
C ILE A 67 -7.48 -4.24 0.26
N VAL A 68 -6.75 -5.00 -0.55
CA VAL A 68 -6.67 -6.46 -0.47
C VAL A 68 -5.29 -6.85 0.06
N HIS A 69 -5.29 -7.58 1.18
CA HIS A 69 -4.09 -8.06 1.86
C HIS A 69 -3.90 -9.55 1.58
N GLY A 70 -2.68 -9.97 1.24
CA GLY A 70 -2.31 -11.40 1.24
C GLY A 70 -2.99 -12.27 0.17
N ASP A 71 -3.34 -11.69 -0.97
CA ASP A 71 -3.88 -12.42 -2.14
C ASP A 71 -2.71 -12.89 -3.04
N THR A 72 -2.16 -14.07 -2.73
CA THR A 72 -1.05 -14.74 -3.44
C THR A 72 -1.49 -16.04 -4.10
#